data_AF-A0A015JEY5-F1
#
_entry.id   AF-A0A015JEY5-F1
#
_cell.length_a   1.000
_cell.length_b   1.000
_cell.length_c   1.000
_cell.angle_alpha   90.00
_cell.angle_beta   90.00
_cell.angle_gamma   90.00
#
_symmetry.space_group_name_H-M   'P 1'
#
loop_
_entity.id
_entity.type
_entity.pdbx_description
1 polymer ?
#
loop_
_entity_poly.entity_id
_entity_poly.type
_entity_poly.pdbx_seq_one_letter_code
_entity_poly.pdbx_strand_id
1 'polypeptide(L)'
;MSYGSCLDCERQRISISWCKNCDIAFFKENFRNWTSGNTIIDEFIRHTQLNASKSTDYLEWIDYDQFDLVKNINKGGAFSSIYSAVWLKGPIWKLDEQADLWTRSGPIKVILKRLNNSQNISEEFVDQNYYLYLGQN
;
A
#
# COMPACT_ATOMS: atom_id res chain seq x y z
N MET A 1 -16.05 -0.40 22.63
CA MET A 1 -15.00 -1.44 22.57
C MET A 1 -13.66 -0.75 22.73
N SER A 2 -12.82 -1.17 23.67
CA SER A 2 -11.47 -0.60 23.85
C SER A 2 -10.46 -1.53 23.17
N TYR A 3 -9.64 -0.99 22.26
CA TYR A 3 -8.62 -1.75 21.52
C TYR A 3 -7.28 -1.85 22.26
N GLY A 4 -7.26 -1.48 23.54
CA GLY A 4 -6.06 -1.37 24.36
C GLY A 4 -5.25 -0.10 24.07
N SER A 5 -4.16 0.04 24.81
CA SER A 5 -3.15 1.09 24.60
C SER A 5 -2.03 0.57 23.70
N CYS A 6 -1.43 1.48 22.92
CA CYS A 6 -0.22 1.22 22.17
C CYS A 6 0.96 1.00 23.10
N LEU A 7 1.77 -0.04 22.84
CA LEU A 7 2.95 -0.34 23.66
C LEU A 7 4.04 0.73 23.55
N ASP A 8 4.18 1.38 22.39
CA ASP A 8 5.29 2.32 22.14
C ASP A 8 5.03 3.72 22.72
N CYS A 9 3.78 4.17 22.72
CA CYS A 9 3.41 5.53 23.12
C CYS A 9 2.34 5.62 24.21
N GLU A 10 1.87 4.47 24.71
CA GLU A 10 0.86 4.34 25.78
C GLU A 10 -0.52 4.96 25.49
N ARG A 11 -0.72 5.52 24.29
CA ARG A 11 -2.00 6.12 23.86
C ARG A 11 -3.00 5.06 23.45
N GLN A 12 -4.28 5.37 23.61
CA GLN A 12 -5.37 4.49 23.21
C GLN A 12 -5.35 4.24 21.69
N ARG A 13 -5.48 2.96 21.31
CA ARG A 13 -5.62 2.55 19.91
C ARG A 13 -7.03 2.78 19.40
N ILE A 14 -7.13 3.05 18.10
CA ILE A 14 -8.41 3.22 17.40
C ILE A 14 -8.86 1.94 16.69
N SER A 15 -7.95 0.97 16.48
CA SER A 15 -8.25 -0.35 15.96
C SER A 15 -7.17 -1.37 16.35
N ILE A 16 -7.43 -2.66 16.10
CA ILE A 16 -6.50 -3.76 16.40
C ILE A 16 -5.20 -3.55 15.62
N SER A 17 -4.06 -3.67 16.30
CA SER A 17 -2.72 -3.54 15.73
C SER A 17 -2.44 -2.19 15.02
N TRP A 18 -3.19 -1.14 15.35
CA TRP A 18 -3.01 0.20 14.76
C TRP A 18 -3.06 1.30 15.83
N CYS A 19 -1.96 2.02 15.91
CA CYS A 19 -1.82 3.25 16.68
C CYS A 19 -1.68 4.43 15.72
N LYS A 20 -2.75 5.24 15.62
CA LYS A 20 -2.77 6.41 14.73
C LYS A 20 -1.53 7.30 14.86
N ASN A 21 -0.97 7.47 16.06
CA ASN A 21 0.21 8.31 16.25
C ASN A 21 1.50 7.64 15.77
N CYS A 22 1.77 6.39 16.21
CA CYS A 22 2.99 5.68 15.85
C CYS A 22 3.03 5.32 14.37
N ASP A 23 1.93 4.78 13.82
CA ASP A 23 1.87 4.37 12.41
C ASP A 23 2.00 5.58 11.47
N ILE A 24 1.33 6.70 11.76
CA ILE A 24 1.49 7.93 10.97
C ILE A 24 2.91 8.50 11.10
N ALA A 25 3.52 8.46 12.28
CA ALA A 25 4.91 8.90 12.47
C ALA A 25 5.87 8.05 11.63
N PHE A 26 5.72 6.72 11.67
CA PHE A 26 6.49 5.79 10.85
C PHE A 26 6.36 6.08 9.35
N PHE A 27 5.16 6.36 8.85
CA PHE A 27 4.99 6.73 7.44
C PHE A 27 5.72 8.03 7.09
N LYS A 28 5.57 9.07 7.94
CA LYS A 28 6.24 10.37 7.71
C LYS A 28 7.75 10.24 7.63
N GLU A 29 8.35 9.41 8.46
CA GLU A 29 9.80 9.13 8.43
C GLU A 29 10.23 8.43 7.13
N ASN A 30 9.36 7.59 6.56
CA ASN A 30 9.63 6.81 5.36
C ASN A 30 9.23 7.48 4.04
N PHE A 31 8.56 8.64 4.04
CA PHE A 31 8.11 9.31 2.81
C PHE A 31 9.24 9.72 1.85
N ARG A 32 10.48 9.79 2.36
CA ARG A 32 11.67 10.10 1.55
C ARG A 32 12.37 8.85 1.01
N ASN A 33 11.99 7.67 1.49
CA ASN A 33 12.65 6.40 1.17
C ASN A 33 12.11 5.75 -0.11
N TRP A 34 11.01 6.27 -0.66
CA TRP A 34 10.42 5.78 -1.89
C TRP A 34 9.80 6.95 -2.68
N THR A 35 9.69 6.75 -3.99
CA THR A 35 8.92 7.61 -4.90
C THR A 35 8.51 6.77 -6.10
N SER A 36 7.31 7.05 -6.61
CA SER A 36 6.84 6.49 -7.87
C SER A 36 7.44 7.17 -9.10
N GLY A 37 8.12 8.31 -8.91
CA GLY A 37 8.48 9.23 -9.98
C GLY A 37 7.31 10.07 -10.50
N ASN A 38 6.10 9.92 -9.93
CA ASN A 38 4.92 10.73 -10.23
C ASN A 38 4.40 11.38 -8.93
N THR A 39 4.51 12.70 -8.84
CA THR A 39 4.18 13.45 -7.62
C THR A 39 2.71 13.34 -7.23
N ILE A 40 1.79 13.25 -8.20
CA ILE A 40 0.35 13.11 -7.95
C ILE A 40 0.08 11.78 -7.23
N ILE A 41 0.73 10.71 -7.67
CA ILE A 41 0.53 9.38 -7.08
C ILE A 41 1.23 9.27 -5.72
N ASP A 42 2.43 9.84 -5.60
CA ASP A 42 3.13 9.93 -4.32
C ASP A 42 2.29 10.68 -3.27
N GLU A 43 1.72 11.82 -3.63
CA GLU A 43 0.86 12.62 -2.75
C GLU A 43 -0.42 11.87 -2.37
N PHE A 44 -1.04 11.18 -3.32
CA PHE A 44 -2.22 10.37 -3.06
C PHE A 44 -1.93 9.22 -2.08
N ILE A 45 -0.87 8.45 -2.30
CA ILE A 45 -0.48 7.36 -1.39
C ILE A 45 -0.21 7.91 0.02
N ARG A 46 0.56 9.01 0.13
CA ARG A 46 0.82 9.69 1.40
C ARG A 46 -0.48 10.15 2.07
N HIS A 47 -1.42 10.69 1.30
CA HIS A 47 -2.72 11.11 1.81
C HIS A 47 -3.49 9.93 2.42
N THR A 48 -3.54 8.76 1.75
CA THR A 48 -4.19 7.57 2.31
C THR A 48 -3.52 7.10 3.60
N GLN A 49 -2.19 7.11 3.66
CA GLN A 49 -1.40 6.70 4.83
C GLN A 49 -1.61 7.64 6.04
N LEU A 50 -1.72 8.96 5.81
CA LEU A 50 -1.96 9.94 6.87
C LEU A 50 -3.38 9.92 7.42
N ASN A 51 -4.36 9.45 6.63
CA ASN A 51 -5.78 9.46 6.99
C ASN A 51 -6.33 8.09 7.39
N ALA A 52 -5.51 7.03 7.35
CA ALA A 52 -5.94 5.68 7.70
C ALA A 52 -6.41 5.55 9.16
N SER A 53 -7.45 4.73 9.36
CA SER A 53 -8.03 4.44 10.67
C SER A 53 -7.72 3.02 11.18
N LYS A 54 -7.16 2.18 10.30
CA LYS A 54 -6.74 0.80 10.56
C LYS A 54 -5.64 0.40 9.58
N SER A 55 -4.99 -0.71 9.86
CA SER A 55 -3.88 -1.27 9.07
C SER A 55 -4.24 -1.65 7.62
N THR A 56 -5.52 -1.62 7.25
CA THR A 56 -6.02 -1.95 5.90
C THR A 56 -6.56 -0.74 5.14
N ASP A 57 -6.48 0.48 5.69
CA ASP A 57 -7.12 1.68 5.13
C ASP A 57 -6.20 2.55 4.27
N TYR A 58 -4.96 2.11 4.02
CA TYR A 58 -3.99 2.88 3.26
C TYR A 58 -3.41 2.07 2.10
N LEU A 59 -2.87 2.80 1.12
CA LEU A 59 -2.11 2.22 0.02
C LEU A 59 -0.64 2.08 0.40
N GLU A 60 -0.04 0.97 -0.03
CA GLU A 60 1.38 0.72 0.10
C GLU A 60 2.06 0.88 -1.26
N TRP A 61 3.14 1.66 -1.29
CA TRP A 61 4.02 1.70 -2.44
C TRP A 61 4.93 0.46 -2.47
N ILE A 62 4.91 -0.28 -3.58
CA ILE A 62 5.71 -1.48 -3.78
C ILE A 62 6.55 -1.31 -5.03
N ASP A 63 7.87 -1.40 -4.88
CA ASP A 63 8.79 -1.43 -6.02
C ASP A 63 8.55 -2.66 -6.88
N TYR A 64 8.62 -2.48 -8.20
CA TYR A 64 8.28 -3.55 -9.14
C TYR A 64 9.21 -4.77 -9.03
N ASP A 65 10.44 -4.57 -8.57
CA ASP A 65 11.43 -5.63 -8.34
C ASP A 65 10.99 -6.63 -7.25
N GLN A 66 9.95 -6.31 -6.48
CA GLN A 66 9.34 -7.24 -5.52
C GLN A 66 8.36 -8.22 -6.14
N PHE A 67 8.11 -8.13 -7.45
CA PHE A 67 7.25 -9.06 -8.17
C PHE A 67 8.07 -10.01 -9.05
N ASP A 68 7.79 -11.31 -8.93
CA ASP A 68 8.35 -12.35 -9.77
C ASP A 68 7.25 -13.08 -10.57
N LEU A 69 7.66 -13.85 -11.58
CA LEU A 69 6.78 -14.66 -12.43
C LEU A 69 5.64 -13.84 -13.07
N VAL A 70 5.94 -12.58 -13.42
CA VAL A 70 4.97 -11.66 -14.02
C VAL A 70 4.54 -12.20 -15.39
N LYS A 71 3.26 -12.53 -15.52
CA LYS A 71 2.66 -13.09 -16.74
C LYS A 71 1.43 -12.29 -17.12
N ASN A 72 1.38 -11.80 -18.35
CA ASN A 72 0.18 -11.17 -18.89
C ASN A 72 -0.95 -12.21 -18.99
N ILE A 73 -2.12 -11.88 -18.44
CA ILE A 73 -3.29 -12.77 -18.43
C ILE A 73 -4.42 -12.29 -19.35
N ASN A 74 -4.32 -11.08 -19.94
CA ASN A 74 -5.25 -10.61 -20.96
C ASN A 74 -4.53 -10.06 -22.21
N LYS A 75 -4.77 -10.69 -23.36
CA LYS A 75 -4.36 -10.15 -24.66
C LYS A 75 -5.35 -9.09 -25.16
N GLY A 76 -5.42 -7.95 -24.47
CA GLY A 76 -6.15 -6.77 -24.94
C GLY A 76 -7.50 -6.53 -24.26
N GLY A 77 -7.53 -5.54 -23.37
CA GLY A 77 -8.70 -4.72 -23.08
C GLY A 77 -8.40 -3.27 -23.45
N ALA A 78 -9.42 -2.49 -23.82
CA ALA A 78 -9.24 -1.13 -24.37
C ALA A 78 -8.49 -0.14 -23.45
N PHE A 79 -8.50 -0.36 -22.12
CA PHE A 79 -8.02 0.63 -21.14
C PHE A 79 -7.01 0.10 -20.11
N SER A 80 -6.79 -1.22 -20.01
CA SER A 80 -5.82 -1.78 -19.06
C SER A 80 -5.32 -3.16 -19.46
N SER A 81 -4.07 -3.45 -19.09
CA SER A 81 -3.47 -4.78 -19.17
C SER A 81 -3.43 -5.41 -17.77
N ILE A 82 -3.76 -6.68 -17.67
CA ILE A 82 -3.83 -7.43 -16.42
C ILE A 82 -2.74 -8.51 -16.46
N TYR A 83 -2.01 -8.62 -15.35
CA TYR A 83 -0.95 -9.58 -15.16
C TYR A 83 -1.20 -10.36 -13.87
N SER A 84 -0.74 -11.61 -13.85
CA SER A 84 -0.53 -12.35 -12.60
C SER A 84 0.94 -12.27 -12.21
N ALA A 85 1.23 -12.15 -10.93
CA ALA A 85 2.60 -12.16 -10.40
C ALA A 85 2.65 -12.83 -9.03
N VAL A 86 3.86 -13.09 -8.55
CA VAL A 86 4.15 -13.42 -7.15
C VAL A 86 4.76 -12.20 -6.49
N TRP A 87 4.09 -11.64 -5.49
CA TRP A 87 4.68 -10.61 -4.64
C TRP A 87 5.55 -11.29 -3.59
N LEU A 88 6.87 -11.17 -3.71
CA LEU A 88 7.85 -11.95 -2.96
C LEU A 88 7.79 -11.70 -1.44
N LYS A 89 7.60 -10.44 -1.04
CA LYS A 89 7.45 -10.11 0.38
C LYS A 89 6.01 -10.29 0.84
N GLY A 90 5.03 -9.97 -0.01
CA GLY A 90 3.62 -9.96 0.35
C GLY A 90 3.23 -8.76 1.22
N PRO A 91 1.94 -8.62 1.54
CA PRO A 91 1.44 -7.54 2.37
C PRO A 91 2.11 -7.53 3.74
N ILE A 92 2.23 -6.32 4.26
CA ILE A 92 2.48 -6.11 5.67
C ILE A 92 1.39 -6.80 6.48
N TRP A 93 1.83 -7.53 7.50
CA TRP A 93 0.99 -8.16 8.50
C TRP A 93 1.57 -7.88 9.89
N LYS A 94 0.76 -7.40 10.83
CA LYS A 94 1.16 -7.21 12.23
C LYS A 94 0.50 -8.29 13.09
N LEU A 95 1.21 -9.40 13.35
CA LEU A 95 0.70 -10.49 14.19
C LEU A 95 1.08 -10.33 15.66
N ASP A 96 2.20 -9.66 15.96
CA ASP A 96 2.78 -9.64 17.31
C ASP A 96 3.32 -8.25 17.65
N GLU A 97 2.76 -7.64 18.69
CA GLU A 97 3.15 -6.34 19.21
C GLU A 97 4.35 -6.42 20.15
N GLN A 98 4.66 -7.59 20.72
CA GLN A 98 5.89 -7.81 21.50
C GLN A 98 7.12 -7.91 20.58
N ALA A 99 6.93 -8.38 19.34
CA ALA A 99 8.03 -8.57 18.40
C ALA A 99 8.48 -7.27 17.73
N ASP A 100 7.66 -6.19 17.75
CA ASP A 100 7.93 -4.88 17.14
C ASP A 100 8.41 -4.93 15.67
N LEU A 101 8.12 -6.03 14.99
CA LEU A 101 8.55 -6.29 13.63
C LEU A 101 7.35 -6.24 12.70
N TRP A 102 7.42 -5.35 11.71
CA TRP A 102 6.54 -5.36 10.55
C TRP A 102 6.76 -6.68 9.80
N THR A 103 6.02 -7.71 10.19
CA THR A 103 6.10 -9.01 9.50
C THR A 103 5.42 -8.90 8.16
N ARG A 104 5.92 -9.67 7.21
CA ARG A 104 5.37 -9.77 5.87
C ARG A 104 4.76 -11.15 5.73
N SER A 105 3.65 -11.28 5.03
CA SER A 105 2.99 -12.58 4.86
C SER A 105 3.85 -13.60 4.10
N GLY A 106 4.90 -13.15 3.43
CA GLY A 106 5.70 -13.95 2.51
C GLY A 106 5.08 -13.99 1.12
N PRO A 107 5.68 -14.79 0.21
CA PRO A 107 5.29 -14.85 -1.19
C PRO A 107 3.81 -15.13 -1.39
N ILE A 108 3.10 -14.25 -2.10
CA ILE A 108 1.67 -14.42 -2.41
C ILE A 108 1.40 -14.15 -3.88
N LYS A 109 0.48 -14.92 -4.47
CA LYS A 109 0.01 -14.69 -5.83
C LYS A 109 -0.92 -13.48 -5.87
N VAL A 110 -0.61 -12.52 -6.73
CA VAL A 110 -1.35 -11.27 -6.90
C VAL A 110 -1.77 -11.06 -8.35
N ILE A 111 -2.73 -10.16 -8.52
CA ILE A 111 -3.11 -9.61 -9.83
C ILE A 111 -2.60 -8.19 -9.89
N LEU A 112 -1.82 -7.87 -10.93
CA LEU A 112 -1.36 -6.53 -11.24
C LEU A 112 -2.21 -5.98 -12.38
N LYS A 113 -2.82 -4.81 -12.17
CA LYS A 113 -3.55 -4.10 -13.21
C LYS A 113 -2.72 -2.90 -13.66
N ARG A 114 -2.22 -2.95 -14.89
CA ARG A 114 -1.53 -1.83 -15.54
C ARG A 114 -2.53 -0.97 -16.29
N LEU A 115 -2.52 0.32 -16.01
CA LEU A 115 -3.34 1.30 -16.71
C LEU A 115 -2.64 1.79 -17.97
N ASN A 116 -3.38 1.93 -19.07
CA ASN A 116 -2.86 2.53 -20.29
C ASN A 116 -2.72 4.05 -20.10
N ASN A 117 -1.71 4.68 -20.74
CA ASN A 117 -1.44 6.13 -20.65
C ASN A 117 -1.16 6.67 -19.23
N SER A 118 -0.57 5.85 -18.35
CA SER A 118 -0.26 6.23 -16.95
C SER A 118 0.66 7.45 -16.79
N GLN A 119 1.30 7.92 -17.86
CA GLN A 119 2.11 9.15 -17.87
C GLN A 119 1.25 10.43 -17.78
N ASN A 120 -0.05 10.36 -18.10
CA ASN A 120 -1.00 11.47 -18.04
C ASN A 120 -2.08 11.24 -16.98
N ILE A 121 -1.71 10.66 -15.83
CA ILE A 121 -2.65 10.50 -14.70
C ILE A 121 -2.98 11.89 -14.16
N SER A 122 -4.24 12.32 -14.34
CA SER A 122 -4.78 13.53 -13.72
C SER A 122 -5.27 13.22 -12.29
N GLU A 123 -5.41 14.25 -11.47
CA GLU A 123 -6.03 14.15 -10.13
C GLU A 123 -7.44 13.52 -10.21
N GLU A 124 -8.22 13.90 -11.23
CA GLU A 124 -9.56 13.35 -11.48
C GLU A 124 -9.55 11.83 -11.72
N PHE A 125 -8.49 11.31 -12.36
CA PHE A 125 -8.33 9.88 -12.56
C PHE A 125 -8.05 9.14 -11.25
N VAL A 126 -7.27 9.75 -10.35
CA VAL A 126 -6.93 9.17 -9.04
C VAL A 126 -8.17 9.09 -8.15
N ASP A 127 -8.98 10.16 -8.11
CA ASP A 127 -10.22 10.21 -7.33
C ASP A 127 -11.24 9.16 -7.77
N GLN A 128 -11.37 8.92 -9.08
CA GLN A 128 -12.28 7.90 -9.63
C GLN A 128 -11.81 6.46 -9.34
N ASN A 129 -10.50 6.25 -9.16
CA ASN A 129 -9.90 4.92 -8.94
C ASN A 129 -9.51 4.65 -7.48
N TYR A 130 -9.86 5.51 -6.53
CA TYR A 130 -9.73 5.26 -5.08
C TYR A 130 -10.34 3.90 -4.64
N TYR A 131 -11.27 3.35 -5.43
CA TYR A 131 -11.87 2.03 -5.18
C TYR A 131 -11.12 0.84 -5.79
N LEU A 132 -10.02 1.03 -6.54
CA LEU A 132 -9.34 -0.03 -7.31
C LEU A 132 -7.79 0.14 -7.34
N TYR A 133 -7.10 -0.58 -6.44
CA TYR A 133 -5.64 -0.68 -6.20
C TYR A 133 -4.71 -0.60 -7.44
N LEU A 134 -3.57 0.10 -7.31
CA LEU A 134 -2.47 0.17 -8.29
C LEU A 134 -1.09 0.08 -7.63
N GLY A 135 -0.27 -0.86 -8.08
CA GLY A 135 1.19 -0.84 -7.92
C GLY A 135 1.84 -0.44 -9.26
N GLN A 136 2.93 0.34 -9.22
CA GLN A 136 3.73 0.70 -10.41
C GLN A 136 5.11 0.02 -10.28
N ASN A 137 5.66 -0.58 -11.34
CA ASN A 137 6.39 0.04 -12.45
C ASN A 137 6.90 -1.06 -13.38
#